data_AF-A0A1H4HRL7-F1
#
_entry.id   AF-A0A1H4HRL7-F1
#
_cell.length_a   1.000
_cell.length_b   1.000
_cell.length_c   1.000
_cell.angle_alpha   90.00
_cell.angle_beta   90.00
_cell.angle_gamma   90.00
#
_symmetry.space_group_name_H-M   'P 1'
#
loop_
_entity.id
_entity.type
_entity.pdbx_description
1 polymer ?
#
loop_
_entity_poly.entity_id
_entity_poly.type
_entity_poly.pdbx_seq_one_letter_code
_entity_poly.pdbx_strand_id
1 'polypeptide(L)' 'MTNLPLSHQILNAARDASGGDIARAIRWYRTEPIIPLEYKTAERLVAEGRADDVLRAMRRRADEDSQLIPR' A
#
# COMPACT_ATOMS: atom_id res chain seq x y z
N MET A 1 -17.06 -3.23 -16.40
CA MET A 1 -15.79 -3.52 -15.68
C MET A 1 -15.42 -2.26 -14.90
N THR A 2 -15.81 -2.18 -13.64
CA THR A 2 -15.50 -1.03 -12.78
C THR A 2 -14.02 -1.07 -12.40
N ASN A 3 -13.23 -0.12 -12.88
CA ASN A 3 -11.87 0.11 -12.40
C ASN A 3 -11.99 0.58 -10.95
N LEU A 4 -11.61 -0.25 -9.98
CA LEU A 4 -11.63 0.11 -8.57
C LEU A 4 -10.68 1.30 -8.35
N PRO A 5 -11.07 2.31 -7.54
CA PRO A 5 -10.18 3.43 -7.24
C PRO A 5 -8.85 2.91 -6.67
N LEU A 6 -7.75 3.59 -6.98
CA LEU A 6 -6.39 3.12 -6.67
C LEU A 6 -6.19 2.86 -5.16
N SER A 7 -6.91 3.58 -4.30
CA SER A 7 -6.98 3.31 -2.86
C SER A 7 -7.48 1.90 -2.52
N HIS A 8 -8.52 1.41 -3.19
CA HIS A 8 -9.00 0.03 -3.02
C HIS A 8 -8.00 -1.00 -3.54
N GLN A 9 -7.31 -0.71 -4.64
CA GLN A 9 -6.29 -1.62 -5.18
C GLN A 9 -5.11 -1.76 -4.21
N ILE A 10 -4.66 -0.65 -3.62
CA ILE A 10 -3.61 -0.64 -2.60
C ILE A 10 -4.07 -1.40 -1.35
N LEU A 11 -5.28 -1.18 -0.87
CA LEU A 11 -5.82 -1.88 0.30
C LEU A 11 -5.97 -3.39 0.07
N ASN A 12 -6.40 -3.81 -1.12
CA ASN A 12 -6.46 -5.23 -1.47
C ASN A 12 -5.06 -5.84 -1.50
N ALA A 13 -4.09 -5.18 -2.16
CA ALA A 13 -2.72 -5.65 -2.18
C ALA A 13 -2.11 -5.73 -0.77
N ALA A 14 -2.38 -4.74 0.09
CA ALA A 14 -1.93 -4.75 1.48
C ALA A 14 -2.59 -5.87 2.30
N ARG A 15 -3.89 -6.13 2.08
CA ARG A 15 -4.62 -7.23 2.72
C ARG A 15 -4.06 -8.58 2.31
N ASP A 16 -3.85 -8.81 1.02
CA ASP A 16 -3.30 -10.05 0.50
C ASP A 16 -1.92 -10.32 1.09
N ALA A 17 -1.09 -9.27 1.17
CA ALA A 17 0.23 -9.33 1.77
C ALA A 17 0.20 -9.48 3.31
N SER A 18 -0.92 -9.16 3.97
CA SER A 18 -1.16 -9.38 5.40
C SER A 18 -1.71 -10.78 5.71
N GLY A 19 -1.76 -11.69 4.74
CA GLY A 19 -2.41 -13.00 4.92
C GLY A 19 -3.93 -12.90 5.08
N GLY A 20 -4.55 -11.85 4.55
CA GLY A 20 -5.99 -11.62 4.62
C GLY A 20 -6.45 -10.71 5.77
N ASP A 21 -5.56 -10.29 6.67
CA ASP A 21 -5.88 -9.40 7.80
C ASP A 21 -6.12 -7.96 7.32
N ILE A 22 -7.40 -7.59 7.28
CA ILE A 22 -7.83 -6.27 6.82
C ILE A 22 -7.54 -5.16 7.83
N ALA A 23 -7.57 -5.46 9.14
CA ALA A 23 -7.30 -4.46 10.17
C ALA A 23 -5.83 -4.02 10.10
N ARG A 24 -4.94 -4.98 9.89
CA ARG A 24 -3.52 -4.75 9.68
C ARG A 24 -3.24 -3.96 8.39
N ALA A 25 -3.91 -4.31 7.29
CA ALA A 25 -3.81 -3.57 6.03
C ALA A 25 -4.26 -2.10 6.17
N ILE A 26 -5.37 -1.85 6.86
CA ILE A 26 -5.85 -0.48 7.13
C ILE A 26 -4.88 0.28 8.03
N ARG A 27 -4.34 -0.37 9.07
CA ARG A 27 -3.35 0.23 9.96
C ARG A 27 -2.12 0.67 9.18
N TRP A 28 -1.55 -0.21 8.36
CA TRP A 28 -0.41 0.13 7.50
C TRP A 28 -0.74 1.31 6.58
N TYR A 29 -1.87 1.23 5.87
CA TYR A 29 -2.28 2.25 4.91
C TYR A 29 -2.33 3.66 5.51
N ARG A 30 -2.81 3.76 6.75
CA ARG A 30 -3.03 5.04 7.44
C ARG A 30 -1.85 5.52 8.27
N THR A 31 -1.04 4.60 8.80
CA THR A 31 -0.09 4.94 9.88
C THR A 31 1.35 4.59 9.59
N GLU A 32 1.63 3.70 8.63
CA GLU A 32 3.00 3.27 8.37
C GLU A 32 3.65 4.12 7.27
N PRO A 33 4.79 4.77 7.56
CA PRO A 33 5.49 5.57 6.57
C PRO A 33 6.17 4.67 5.54
N ILE A 34 5.94 4.96 4.26
CA ILE A 34 6.61 4.28 3.16
C ILE A 34 7.94 4.98 2.92
N ILE A 35 9.01 4.41 3.48
CA ILE A 35 10.39 4.91 3.40
C ILE A 35 10.79 5.32 1.96
N PRO A 36 10.64 4.46 0.93
CA PRO A 36 11.04 4.84 -0.44
C PRO A 36 10.14 5.91 -1.07
N LEU A 37 9.01 6.26 -0.46
CA LEU A 37 8.07 7.28 -0.93
C LEU A 37 8.01 8.44 0.07
N GLU A 38 9.18 9.06 0.29
CA GLU A 38 9.34 10.26 1.11
C GLU A 38 8.87 10.10 2.57
N TYR A 39 8.91 8.88 3.12
CA TYR A 39 8.41 8.59 4.47
C TYR A 39 6.91 8.95 4.66
N LYS A 40 6.12 9.02 3.59
CA LYS A 40 4.67 9.30 3.66
C LYS A 40 3.87 8.01 3.78
N THR A 41 2.70 8.09 4.43
CA THR A 41 1.76 6.97 4.48
C THR A 41 1.09 6.76 3.12
N ALA A 42 0.57 5.55 2.87
CA ALA A 42 -0.17 5.26 1.65
C ALA A 42 -1.40 6.18 1.50
N GLU A 43 -2.11 6.45 2.61
CA GLU A 43 -3.23 7.39 2.65
C GLU A 43 -2.83 8.79 2.16
N ARG A 44 -1.69 9.31 2.63
CA ARG A 44 -1.22 10.63 2.23
C ARG A 44 -0.80 10.68 0.77
N LEU A 45 -0.12 9.65 0.28
CA LEU A 45 0.26 9.54 -1.14
C LEU A 45 -0.96 9.45 -2.05
N VAL A 46 -2.01 8.74 -1.64
CA VAL A 46 -3.28 8.69 -2.37
C VAL A 46 -3.94 10.08 -2.41
N ALA A 47 -3.99 10.79 -1.28
CA ALA A 47 -4.55 12.14 -1.21
C ALA A 47 -3.77 13.15 -2.08
N GLU A 48 -2.45 12.94 -2.25
CA GLU A 48 -1.57 13.72 -3.12
C GLU A 48 -1.65 13.29 -4.60
N GLY A 49 -2.51 12.34 -4.97
CA GLY A 49 -2.67 11.86 -6.35
C GLY A 49 -1.55 10.91 -6.82
N ARG A 50 -0.76 10.37 -5.89
CA ARG A 50 0.41 9.51 -6.13
C ARG A 50 0.18 8.04 -5.82
N ALA A 51 -1.07 7.60 -5.94
CA ALA A 51 -1.45 6.20 -5.65
C ALA A 51 -0.75 5.19 -6.59
N ASP A 52 -0.51 5.58 -7.85
CA ASP A 52 0.25 4.74 -8.81
C ASP A 52 1.70 4.50 -8.38
N ASP A 53 2.34 5.44 -7.68
CA ASP A 53 3.70 5.28 -7.17
C ASP A 53 3.73 4.19 -6.09
N VAL A 54 2.71 4.15 -5.23
CA VAL A 54 2.54 3.11 -4.20
C VAL A 54 2.37 1.73 -4.85
N LEU A 55 1.45 1.61 -5.82
CA LEU A 55 1.22 0.34 -6.51
C LEU A 55 2.46 -0.15 -7.27
N ARG A 56 3.20 0.75 -7.91
CA ARG A 56 4.47 0.41 -8.58
C ARG A 56 5.53 -0.04 -7.57
N ALA A 57 5.62 0.62 -6.42
CA ALA A 57 6.55 0.23 -5.36
C ALA A 57 6.23 -1.17 -4.79
N MET A 58 4.94 -1.47 -4.56
CA MET A 58 4.49 -2.78 -4.08
C MET A 58 4.77 -3.89 -5.11
N ARG A 59 4.49 -3.65 -6.40
CA ARG A 59 4.70 -4.65 -7.48
C ARG A 59 6.17 -4.95 -7.74
N ARG A 60 7.08 -3.99 -7.54
CA ARG A 60 8.52 -4.16 -7.77
C ARG A 60 9.17 -5.14 -6.79
N ARG A 61 8.50 -5.52 -5.69
CA ARG A 61 9.13 -6.18 -4.53
C ARG A 61 8.45 -7.48 -4.07
N ALA A 62 7.67 -8.14 -4.91
CA ALA A 62 7.24 -9.52 -4.63
C ALA A 62 8.42 -10.51 -4.43
N ASP A 63 9.65 -10.06 -4.66
CA ASP A 63 10.85 -10.90 -4.68
C ASP A 63 11.78 -10.77 -3.44
N GLU A 64 11.73 -9.72 -2.61
CA GLU A 64 12.65 -9.60 -1.44
C GLU A 64 12.07 -8.81 -0.24
N ASP A 65 12.32 -9.36 0.96
CA ASP A 65 12.04 -8.85 2.32
C ASP A 65 11.88 -7.31 2.41
N SER A 66 10.68 -6.81 2.74
CA SER A 66 10.50 -5.36 2.86
C SER A 66 9.34 -4.85 3.71
N GLN A 67 9.62 -3.73 4.37
CA GLN A 67 8.75 -2.91 5.22
C GLN A 67 7.61 -2.18 4.47
N LEU A 68 7.26 -2.64 3.27
CA LEU A 68 6.18 -2.10 2.42
C LEU A 68 4.87 -2.90 2.56
N ILE A 69 4.94 -4.03 3.24
CA ILE A 69 3.82 -4.92 3.51
C ILE A 69 3.48 -4.77 4.99
N PRO A 70 2.20 -4.78 5.37
CA PRO A 70 1.82 -4.73 6.77
C PRO A 70 2.46 -5.90 7.55
N ARG A 71 3.37 -5.59 8.47
CA ARG A 71 4.06 -6.53 9.36
C ARG A 71 3.32 -6.83 10.63
#